data_AF-A0A916NSB7-F1
#
_entry.id   AF-A0A916NSB7-F1
#
_cell.length_a   1.000
_cell.length_b   1.000
_cell.length_c   1.000
_cell.angle_alpha   90.00
_cell.angle_beta   90.00
_cell.angle_gamma   90.00
#
_symmetry.space_group_name_H-M   'P 1'
#
loop_
_entity.id
_entity.type
_entity.pdbx_description
1 polymer ?
#
loop_
_entity_poly.entity_id
_entity_poly.type
_entity_poly.pdbx_seq_one_letter_code
_entity_poly.pdbx_strand_id
1 'polypeptide(L)'
;MTGIEDQIVALYAKGVSTRDIQDHLQNVYGIKVSPTLISNVTNKIVPLIKEWQNRPPQGAYAVVFLDAIHFKVKQDGAIVNKAAYMVIGIDLDGNKDVLGM
;
A
#
# COMPACT_ATOMS: atom_id res chain seq x y z
N MET A 1 1.10 -19.06 -3.01
CA MET A 1 -0.06 -18.22 -2.65
C MET A 1 -1.25 -18.74 -3.45
N THR A 2 -2.45 -18.80 -2.87
CA THR A 2 -3.65 -19.30 -3.55
C THR A 2 -4.18 -18.20 -4.47
N GLY A 3 -4.59 -18.50 -5.70
CA GLY A 3 -4.91 -17.48 -6.71
C GLY A 3 -5.97 -16.44 -6.31
N ILE A 4 -6.82 -16.74 -5.33
CA ILE A 4 -7.80 -15.79 -4.78
C ILE A 4 -7.15 -14.76 -3.84
N GLU A 5 -6.16 -15.16 -3.03
CA GLU A 5 -5.46 -14.21 -2.15
C GLU A 5 -4.70 -13.17 -2.98
N ASP A 6 -4.07 -13.60 -4.07
CA ASP A 6 -3.37 -12.69 -4.99
C ASP A 6 -4.33 -11.71 -5.68
N GLN A 7 -5.54 -12.16 -6.04
CA GLN A 7 -6.60 -11.31 -6.57
C GLN A 7 -7.06 -10.26 -5.53
N ILE A 8 -7.22 -10.66 -4.27
CA ILE A 8 -7.58 -9.74 -3.18
C ILE A 8 -6.52 -8.65 -3.03
N VAL A 9 -5.23 -9.03 -2.99
CA VAL A 9 -4.12 -8.07 -2.88
C VAL A 9 -4.07 -7.15 -4.09
N ALA A 10 -4.25 -7.67 -5.30
CA ALA A 10 -4.23 -6.87 -6.54
C ALA A 10 -5.38 -5.86 -6.60
N LEU A 11 -6.59 -6.23 -6.19
CA LEU A 11 -7.74 -5.31 -6.15
C LEU A 11 -7.55 -4.23 -5.08
N TYR A 12 -7.05 -4.62 -3.89
CA TYR A 12 -6.74 -3.67 -2.83
C TYR A 12 -5.67 -2.65 -3.26
N ALA A 13 -4.61 -3.12 -3.94
CA ALA A 13 -3.54 -2.26 -4.48
C ALA A 13 -4.06 -1.27 -5.55
N LYS A 14 -5.18 -1.60 -6.22
CA LYS A 14 -5.87 -0.70 -7.17
C LYS A 14 -6.82 0.30 -6.50
N GLY A 15 -6.90 0.30 -5.16
CA GLY A 15 -7.75 1.21 -4.40
C GLY A 15 -9.22 0.78 -4.33
N VAL A 16 -9.53 -0.48 -4.65
CA VAL A 16 -10.89 -1.02 -4.54
C VAL A 16 -11.23 -1.21 -3.05
N SER A 17 -12.41 -0.77 -2.62
CA SER A 17 -12.80 -0.87 -1.21
C SER A 17 -12.98 -2.34 -0.80
N THR A 18 -12.82 -2.66 0.49
CA THR A 18 -12.97 -4.05 0.97
C THR A 18 -14.38 -4.62 0.71
N ARG A 19 -15.40 -3.76 0.68
CA ARG A 19 -16.78 -4.14 0.31
C ARG A 19 -16.90 -4.44 -1.17
N ASP A 20 -16.33 -3.59 -2.02
CA ASP A 20 -16.36 -3.81 -3.48
C ASP A 20 -15.55 -5.06 -3.87
N ILE A 21 -14.44 -5.34 -3.17
CA ILE A 21 -13.69 -6.60 -3.33
C ILE A 21 -14.55 -7.80 -2.98
N GLN A 22 -15.28 -7.74 -1.86
CA GLN A 22 -16.21 -8.80 -1.46
C GLN A 22 -17.27 -9.05 -2.53
N ASP A 23 -17.92 -7.98 -3.00
CA ASP A 23 -18.96 -8.06 -4.03
C ASP A 23 -18.39 -8.59 -5.36
N HIS A 24 -17.18 -8.17 -5.75
CA HIS A 24 -16.49 -8.66 -6.93
C HIS A 24 -16.21 -10.16 -6.86
N LEU A 25 -15.70 -10.64 -5.71
CA LEU A 25 -15.40 -12.06 -5.52
C LEU A 25 -16.68 -12.92 -5.49
N GLN A 26 -17.76 -12.38 -4.93
CA GLN A 26 -19.06 -13.04 -4.95
C GLN A 26 -19.62 -13.14 -6.37
N ASN A 27 -19.53 -12.06 -7.15
CA ASN A 27 -20.14 -11.98 -8.49
C ASN A 27 -19.37 -12.78 -9.54
N VAL A 28 -18.03 -12.76 -9.50
CA VAL A 28 -17.18 -13.42 -10.51
C VAL A 28 -16.92 -14.88 -10.15
N TYR A 29 -16.68 -15.18 -8.87
CA TYR A 29 -16.25 -16.51 -8.44
C TYR A 29 -17.31 -17.25 -7.59
N GLY A 30 -18.43 -16.62 -7.24
CA GLY A 30 -19.46 -17.22 -6.40
C GLY A 30 -19.07 -17.37 -4.92
N ILE A 31 -17.93 -16.81 -4.50
CA ILE A 31 -17.33 -17.05 -3.19
C ILE A 31 -17.77 -15.97 -2.19
N LYS A 32 -18.42 -16.38 -1.10
CA LYS A 32 -18.69 -15.51 0.04
C LYS A 32 -17.44 -15.37 0.89
N VAL A 33 -16.81 -14.20 0.81
CA VAL A 33 -15.65 -13.83 1.62
C VAL A 33 -16.07 -12.81 2.66
N SER A 34 -15.64 -12.95 3.92
CA SER A 34 -15.93 -11.93 4.94
C SER A 34 -14.99 -10.73 4.78
N PRO A 35 -15.42 -9.51 5.11
CA PRO A 35 -14.54 -8.34 5.16
C PRO A 35 -13.32 -8.56 6.05
N THR A 36 -13.48 -9.30 7.15
CA THR A 36 -12.37 -9.68 8.05
C THR A 36 -11.33 -10.53 7.33
N LEU A 37 -11.75 -11.49 6.49
CA LEU A 37 -10.80 -12.32 5.74
C LEU A 37 -10.05 -11.49 4.69
N ILE A 38 -10.73 -10.58 3.99
CA ILE A 38 -10.09 -9.64 3.07
C ILE A 38 -9.04 -8.80 3.81
N SER A 39 -9.41 -8.20 4.95
CA SER A 39 -8.47 -7.44 5.79
C SER A 39 -7.29 -8.28 6.26
N ASN A 40 -7.51 -9.55 6.63
CA ASN A 40 -6.43 -10.44 7.06
C ASN A 40 -5.47 -10.78 5.91
N VAL A 41 -6.00 -11.01 4.70
CA VAL A 41 -5.19 -11.23 3.50
C VAL A 41 -4.38 -9.98 3.15
N THR A 42 -5.00 -8.80 3.17
CA THR A 42 -4.27 -7.53 2.95
C THR A 42 -3.26 -7.24 4.07
N ASN A 43 -3.47 -7.72 5.29
CA ASN A 43 -2.49 -7.55 6.36
C ASN A 43 -1.24 -8.43 6.18
N LYS A 44 -1.29 -9.47 5.35
CA LYS A 44 -0.12 -10.31 5.06
C LYS A 44 1.00 -9.55 4.35
N ILE A 45 0.72 -8.41 3.70
CA ILE A 45 1.76 -7.57 3.07
C ILE A 45 2.45 -6.61 4.04
N VAL A 46 1.94 -6.45 5.27
CA VAL A 46 2.53 -5.53 6.27
C VAL A 46 4.01 -5.85 6.58
N PRO A 47 4.43 -7.13 6.74
CA PRO A 47 5.85 -7.47 6.89
C PRO A 47 6.68 -7.04 5.68
N LEU A 48 6.19 -7.25 4.45
CA LEU A 48 6.88 -6.86 3.23
C LEU A 48 7.04 -5.34 3.13
N ILE A 49 6.02 -4.57 3.54
CA ILE A 49 6.11 -3.09 3.62
C ILE A 49 7.21 -2.69 4.61
N LYS A 50 7.28 -3.33 5.78
CA LYS A 50 8.32 -3.04 6.77
C LYS A 50 9.71 -3.39 6.25
N GLU A 51 9.87 -4.51 5.57
CA GLU A 51 11.15 -4.88 4.95
C GLU A 51 11.56 -3.85 3.88
N TRP A 52 10.62 -3.44 3.03
CA TRP A 52 10.86 -2.40 2.03
C TRP A 52 11.21 -1.04 2.66
N GLN A 53 10.56 -0.64 3.75
CA GLN A 53 10.88 0.59 4.48
C GLN A 53 12.26 0.55 5.15
N ASN A 54 12.73 -0.62 5.56
CA ASN A 54 14.03 -0.79 6.23
C ASN A 54 15.18 -1.15 5.28
N ARG A 55 14.93 -1.23 3.96
CA ARG A 55 15.98 -1.54 2.99
C ARG A 55 17.06 -0.45 3.02
N PRO A 56 18.36 -0.80 3.00
CA PRO A 56 19.42 0.20 3.05
C PRO A 56 19.37 1.06 1.77
N PRO A 57 19.45 2.40 1.91
CA PRO A 57 19.55 3.28 0.74
C PRO A 57 20.91 3.12 0.07
N GLN A 58 20.99 3.47 -1.22
CA GLN A 58 22.26 3.59 -1.92
C GLN A 58 23.15 4.68 -1.32
N GLY A 59 24.45 4.61 -1.57
CA GLY A 59 25.43 5.54 -1.01
C GLY A 59 25.34 6.97 -1.54
N ALA A 60 24.79 7.18 -2.74
CA ALA A 60 24.61 8.50 -3.33
C ALA A 60 23.40 8.52 -4.29
N TYR A 61 22.77 9.69 -4.41
CA TYR A 61 21.70 9.99 -5.37
C TYR A 61 22.04 11.30 -6.07
N ALA A 62 21.77 11.39 -7.38
CA ALA A 62 21.97 12.61 -8.16
C ALA A 62 21.02 13.72 -7.69
N VAL A 63 19.76 13.37 -7.42
CA VAL A 63 18.72 14.29 -6.95
C VAL A 63 17.80 13.55 -5.97
N VAL A 64 17.33 14.26 -4.94
CA VAL A 64 16.30 13.77 -4.02
C VAL A 64 15.15 14.78 -3.96
N PHE A 65 13.92 14.28 -4.08
CA PHE A 65 12.69 15.03 -3.92
C PHE A 65 12.00 14.63 -2.62
N LEU A 66 11.37 15.61 -1.98
CA LEU A 66 10.46 15.42 -0.86
C LEU A 66 9.08 15.92 -1.27
N ASP A 67 8.09 15.05 -1.21
CA ASP A 67 6.69 15.37 -1.49
C ASP A 67 5.83 15.09 -0.25
N ALA A 68 4.65 15.72 -0.17
CA ALA A 68 3.72 15.54 0.93
C ALA A 68 2.26 15.56 0.45
N ILE A 69 1.53 14.48 0.73
CA ILE A 69 0.10 14.36 0.43
C ILE A 69 -0.70 14.41 1.73
N HIS A 70 -1.71 15.29 1.79
CA HIS A 70 -2.54 15.45 2.97
C HIS A 70 -3.76 14.52 2.94
N PHE A 71 -3.92 13.73 3.99
CA PHE A 71 -5.04 12.84 4.19
C PHE A 71 -5.83 13.18 5.46
N LYS A 72 -7.16 13.06 5.37
CA LYS A 72 -8.04 13.06 6.55
C LYS A 72 -8.02 11.68 7.17
N VAL A 73 -7.49 11.57 8.38
CA VAL A 73 -7.40 10.31 9.11
C VAL A 73 -8.15 10.39 10.43
N LYS A 74 -8.72 9.27 10.86
CA LYS A 74 -9.33 9.16 12.18
C LYS A 74 -8.24 8.82 13.19
N GLN A 75 -7.99 9.70 14.14
CA GLN A 75 -7.06 9.47 15.24
C GLN A 75 -7.73 9.89 16.55
N ASP A 76 -7.66 9.04 17.57
CA ASP A 76 -8.18 9.32 18.92
C ASP A 76 -9.64 9.81 18.92
N GLY A 77 -10.45 9.26 18.00
CA GLY A 77 -11.88 9.58 17.85
C GLY A 77 -12.18 10.81 16.98
N ALA A 78 -11.19 11.63 16.62
CA ALA A 78 -11.35 12.82 15.80
C ALA A 78 -10.81 12.63 14.37
N ILE A 79 -11.36 13.37 13.41
CA ILE A 79 -10.81 13.46 12.05
C ILE A 79 -9.77 14.56 12.03
N VAL A 80 -8.51 14.22 11.75
CA VAL A 80 -7.38 15.14 11.67
C VAL A 80 -6.74 15.09 10.29
N ASN A 81 -6.21 16.22 9.82
CA ASN A 81 -5.39 16.25 8.62
C ASN A 81 -3.96 15.83 8.97
N LYS A 82 -3.43 14.83 8.27
CA LYS A 82 -2.01 14.44 8.35
C LYS A 82 -1.37 14.47 6.97
N ALA A 83 -0.11 14.89 6.92
CA ALA A 83 0.72 14.76 5.74
C ALA A 83 1.43 13.40 5.74
N ALA A 84 1.31 12.66 4.65
CA ALA A 84 2.19 11.54 4.33
C ALA A 84 3.33 12.09 3.47
N TYR A 85 4.56 11.97 3.97
CA TYR A 85 5.75 12.44 3.25
C TYR A 85 6.30 11.31 2.39
N MET A 86 6.77 11.62 1.18
CA MET A 86 7.42 10.65 0.30
C MET A 86 8.78 11.17 -0.11
N VAL A 87 9.80 10.33 0.01
CA VAL A 87 11.16 10.63 -0.44
C VAL A 87 11.40 9.89 -1.74
N ILE A 88 11.78 10.61 -2.78
CA ILE A 88 12.03 10.04 -4.11
C ILE A 88 13.45 10.38 -4.55
N GLY A 89 14.26 9.36 -4.83
CA GLY A 89 15.64 9.51 -5.27
C GLY A 89 15.78 9.22 -6.76
N ILE A 90 16.68 9.93 -7.43
CA ILE A 90 17.21 9.57 -8.75
C ILE A 90 18.66 9.14 -8.55
N ASP A 91 18.99 7.90 -8.91
CA ASP A 91 20.36 7.38 -8.82
C ASP A 91 21.29 8.02 -9.87
N LEU A 92 22.57 7.64 -9.85
CA LEU A 92 23.57 8.18 -10.77
C LEU A 92 23.38 7.69 -12.21
N ASP A 93 22.63 6.61 -12.41
CA ASP A 93 22.26 6.06 -13.72
C ASP A 93 20.97 6.68 -14.26
N GLY A 94 20.32 7.56 -13.48
CA GLY A 94 19.10 8.27 -13.84
C GLY A 94 17.81 7.50 -13.49
N ASN A 95 17.88 6.40 -12.76
CA ASN A 95 16.69 5.65 -12.35
C ASN A 95 16.03 6.30 -11.13
N LYS A 96 14.71 6.42 -11.19
CA LYS A 96 13.88 6.98 -10.11
C LYS A 96 13.34 5.86 -9.21
N ASP A 97 13.51 5.99 -7.90
CA ASP A 97 12.97 5.06 -6.89
C ASP A 97 12.38 5.83 -5.69
N VAL A 98 11.35 5.26 -5.07
CA VAL A 98 10.78 5.78 -3.82
C VAL A 98 11.62 5.25 -2.66
N LEU A 99 12.34 6.13 -1.98
CA LEU A 99 13.28 5.77 -0.92
C LEU A 99 12.60 5.54 0.43
N GLY A 100 11.44 6.16 0.64
CA GLY A 100 10.69 6.00 1.88
C GLY A 100 9.38 6.80 1.88
N MET A 101 8.50 6.39 2.79
CA MET A 101 7.21 7.02 3.11
C MET A 101 6.89 6.83 4.59
#